data_AF-A0A953Z8H4-F1
#
_entry.id   AF-A0A953Z8H4-F1
#
_cell.length_a   1.000
_cell.length_b   1.000
_cell.length_c   1.000
_cell.angle_alpha   90.00
_cell.angle_beta   90.00
_cell.angle_gamma   90.00
#
_symmetry.space_group_name_H-M   'P 1'
#
loop_
_entity.id
_entity.type
_entity.pdbx_description
1 polymer ?
#
loop_
_entity_poly.entity_id
_entity_poly.type
_entity_poly.pdbx_seq_one_letter_code
_entity_poly.pdbx_strand_id
1 'polypeptide(L)'
;MTLHRRRLRILGIAVIAIALAVTTRWIANARGTAPRIAWELDGHRAEPFAKVDALTPLACRLELDREAWVYAISFDMTRGSIALLPSTQLHSDAPTNPASVGSHRLPGRHLERNLSWHTGDAQGLVTFVVLVSDRQLSDLEVAMARMQQMGNGAFPQRPLLGTYAPKGGMTVVPDRHAPPTELLRDVCALQRFEHDGEMHEVRDGVHASVLRLEVGGRPDSAPLETRVRAELERDLGPVLGSPTPPK
;
A
#
# COMPACT_ATOMS: atom_id res chain seq x y z
N MET A 1 -47.61 -12.49 -43.97
CA MET A 1 -46.71 -11.37 -43.53
C MET A 1 -46.21 -11.46 -42.07
N THR A 2 -46.54 -12.49 -41.29
CA THR A 2 -46.19 -12.59 -39.85
C THR A 2 -44.82 -13.24 -39.55
N LEU A 3 -44.31 -14.11 -40.44
CA LEU A 3 -43.02 -14.80 -40.27
C LEU A 3 -41.80 -13.87 -40.39
N HIS A 4 -41.87 -12.85 -41.24
CA HIS A 4 -40.74 -11.94 -41.49
C HIS A 4 -40.48 -11.00 -40.29
N ARG A 5 -41.54 -10.53 -39.63
CA ARG A 5 -41.44 -9.69 -38.41
C ARG A 5 -40.87 -10.46 -37.20
N ARG A 6 -41.13 -11.76 -37.09
CA ARG A 6 -40.55 -12.60 -36.01
C ARG A 6 -39.05 -12.80 -36.20
N ARG A 7 -38.60 -13.06 -37.42
CA ARG A 7 -37.15 -13.20 -37.73
C ARG A 7 -36.37 -11.92 -37.47
N LEU A 8 -36.92 -10.76 -37.80
CA LEU A 8 -36.27 -9.47 -37.54
C LEU A 8 -36.07 -9.19 -36.04
N ARG A 9 -37.06 -9.54 -35.20
CA ARG A 9 -36.97 -9.35 -33.74
C ARG A 9 -35.95 -10.26 -33.07
N ILE A 10 -35.85 -11.52 -33.53
CA ILE A 10 -34.86 -12.48 -33.01
C ILE A 10 -33.44 -12.02 -33.34
N LEU A 11 -33.22 -11.49 -34.55
CA LEU A 11 -31.91 -10.98 -34.96
C LEU A 11 -31.47 -9.77 -34.10
N GLY A 12 -32.38 -8.85 -33.82
CA GLY A 12 -32.09 -7.66 -32.99
C GLY A 12 -31.70 -8.02 -31.55
N ILE A 13 -32.40 -8.98 -30.93
CA ILE A 13 -32.07 -9.44 -29.56
C ILE A 13 -30.70 -10.11 -29.53
N ALA A 14 -30.38 -10.95 -30.53
CA ALA A 14 -29.08 -11.62 -30.60
C ALA A 14 -27.91 -10.62 -30.72
N VAL A 15 -28.06 -9.56 -31.53
CA VAL A 15 -27.03 -8.51 -31.67
C VAL A 15 -26.82 -7.76 -30.35
N ILE A 16 -27.90 -7.39 -29.65
CA ILE A 16 -27.79 -6.70 -28.35
C ILE A 16 -27.10 -7.61 -27.32
N ALA A 17 -27.46 -8.89 -27.25
CA ALA A 17 -26.85 -9.84 -26.34
C ALA A 17 -25.35 -10.04 -26.62
N ILE A 18 -24.95 -10.13 -27.90
CA ILE A 18 -23.54 -10.23 -28.30
C ILE A 18 -22.80 -8.94 -27.94
N ALA A 19 -23.36 -7.76 -28.22
CA ALA A 19 -22.74 -6.49 -27.86
C ALA A 19 -22.54 -6.37 -26.34
N LEU A 20 -23.53 -6.78 -25.54
CA LEU A 20 -23.44 -6.78 -24.08
C LEU A 20 -22.39 -7.78 -23.56
N ALA A 21 -22.29 -8.96 -24.19
CA ALA A 21 -21.30 -9.97 -23.83
C ALA A 21 -19.87 -9.51 -24.18
N VAL A 22 -19.69 -8.81 -25.30
CA VAL A 22 -18.39 -8.26 -25.71
C VAL A 22 -17.97 -7.12 -24.79
N THR A 23 -18.87 -6.19 -24.46
CA THR A 23 -18.56 -5.07 -23.55
C THR A 23 -18.26 -5.56 -22.14
N THR A 24 -19.03 -6.51 -21.60
CA THR A 24 -18.76 -7.07 -20.26
C THR A 24 -17.43 -7.83 -20.20
N ARG A 25 -17.11 -8.63 -21.24
CA ARG A 25 -15.81 -9.31 -21.31
C ARG A 25 -14.64 -8.34 -21.47
N TRP A 26 -14.82 -7.24 -22.21
CA TRP A 26 -13.80 -6.21 -22.36
C TRP A 26 -13.57 -5.44 -21.05
N ILE A 27 -14.64 -5.10 -20.34
CA ILE A 27 -14.56 -4.46 -19.00
C ILE A 27 -13.92 -5.42 -17.97
N ALA A 28 -14.23 -6.71 -18.02
CA ALA A 28 -13.63 -7.70 -17.13
C ALA A 28 -12.13 -7.90 -17.43
N ASN A 29 -11.75 -7.99 -18.70
CA ASN A 29 -10.33 -8.12 -19.09
C ASN A 29 -9.52 -6.84 -18.84
N ALA A 30 -10.15 -5.66 -18.89
CA ALA A 30 -9.48 -4.40 -18.57
C ALA A 30 -9.06 -4.31 -17.09
N ARG A 31 -9.68 -5.10 -16.20
CA ARG A 31 -9.38 -5.07 -14.76
C ARG A 31 -8.09 -5.76 -14.36
N GLY A 32 -7.42 -6.49 -15.26
CA GLY A 32 -6.20 -7.22 -14.94
C GLY A 32 -6.42 -8.27 -13.84
N THR A 33 -5.40 -9.07 -13.61
CA THR A 33 -5.22 -9.83 -12.37
C THR A 33 -4.79 -8.88 -11.24
N ALA A 34 -5.17 -9.21 -10.01
CA ALA A 34 -4.75 -8.42 -8.85
C ALA A 34 -3.21 -8.39 -8.79
N PRO A 35 -2.60 -7.22 -8.52
CA PRO A 35 -1.17 -7.11 -8.29
C PRO A 35 -0.73 -8.10 -7.21
N ARG A 36 0.46 -8.69 -7.37
CA ARG A 36 1.00 -9.61 -6.36
C ARG A 36 2.16 -8.96 -5.65
N ILE A 37 2.25 -9.16 -4.34
CA ILE A 37 3.33 -8.62 -3.53
C ILE A 37 3.89 -9.68 -2.60
N ALA A 38 5.20 -9.65 -2.40
CA ALA A 38 5.91 -10.46 -1.42
C ALA A 38 6.83 -9.55 -0.61
N TRP A 39 6.58 -9.47 0.69
CA TRP A 39 7.42 -8.72 1.62
C TRP A 39 8.67 -9.53 1.97
N GLU A 40 9.81 -8.85 2.06
CA GLU A 40 11.12 -9.42 2.38
C GLU A 40 11.70 -8.69 3.61
N LEU A 41 12.00 -9.44 4.66
CA LEU A 41 12.65 -8.98 5.88
C LEU A 41 14.02 -9.67 6.00
N ASP A 42 15.10 -8.89 6.04
CA ASP A 42 16.49 -9.37 6.02
C ASP A 42 16.77 -10.40 4.91
N GLY A 43 16.13 -10.22 3.74
CA GLY A 43 16.27 -11.11 2.59
C GLY A 43 15.41 -12.39 2.65
N HIS A 44 14.64 -12.59 3.71
CA HIS A 44 13.69 -13.71 3.86
C HIS A 44 12.25 -13.25 3.66
N ARG A 45 11.35 -14.16 3.30
CA ARG A 45 9.91 -13.83 3.24
C ARG A 45 9.46 -13.33 4.61
N ALA A 46 8.88 -12.14 4.66
CA ALA A 46 8.37 -11.58 5.90
C ALA A 46 7.08 -12.31 6.32
N GLU A 47 7.00 -12.66 7.60
CA GLU A 47 5.76 -13.09 8.23
C GLU A 47 4.99 -11.85 8.71
N PRO A 48 3.66 -11.82 8.53
CA PRO A 48 2.82 -10.84 9.18
C PRO A 48 3.05 -10.79 10.70
N PHE A 49 3.03 -9.60 11.29
CA PHE A 49 3.12 -9.41 12.76
C PHE A 49 4.41 -9.94 13.41
N ALA A 50 5.54 -9.91 12.69
CA ALA A 50 6.83 -10.27 13.26
C ALA A 50 7.33 -9.24 14.30
N LYS A 51 7.95 -9.73 15.38
CA LYS A 51 8.80 -8.91 16.26
C LYS A 51 10.18 -8.80 15.61
N VAL A 52 10.67 -7.59 15.45
CA VAL A 52 11.90 -7.30 14.70
C VAL A 52 12.76 -6.27 15.42
N ASP A 53 14.06 -6.30 15.15
CA ASP A 53 14.95 -5.25 15.61
C ASP A 53 14.72 -3.94 14.84
N ALA A 54 15.13 -2.83 15.46
CA ALA A 54 15.28 -1.58 14.74
C ALA A 54 16.32 -1.75 13.65
N LEU A 55 16.14 -1.06 12.52
CA LEU A 55 17.05 -1.12 11.37
C LEU A 55 17.12 -2.46 10.62
N THR A 56 16.25 -3.44 10.92
CA THR A 56 16.14 -4.64 10.09
C THR A 56 15.83 -4.24 8.63
N PRO A 57 16.57 -4.75 7.63
CA PRO A 57 16.33 -4.43 6.24
C PRO A 57 14.94 -4.92 5.79
N LEU A 58 14.14 -4.04 5.21
CA LEU A 58 12.82 -4.33 4.66
C LEU A 58 12.78 -3.99 3.17
N ALA A 59 12.23 -4.90 2.37
CA ALA A 59 11.94 -4.67 0.96
C ALA A 59 10.64 -5.39 0.58
N CYS A 60 10.18 -5.18 -0.64
CA CYS A 60 9.16 -6.05 -1.23
C CYS A 60 9.38 -6.24 -2.72
N ARG A 61 8.84 -7.34 -3.24
CA ARG A 61 8.72 -7.60 -4.67
C ARG A 61 7.27 -7.41 -5.08
N LEU A 62 7.05 -6.59 -6.09
CA LEU A 62 5.74 -6.27 -6.65
C LEU A 62 5.67 -6.80 -8.08
N GLU A 63 4.67 -7.62 -8.39
CA GLU A 63 4.38 -8.09 -9.75
C GLU A 63 3.14 -7.36 -10.27
N LEU A 64 3.31 -6.69 -11.41
CA LEU A 64 2.28 -5.96 -12.12
C LEU A 64 2.04 -6.61 -13.49
N ASP A 65 0.78 -6.77 -13.87
CA ASP A 65 0.36 -7.28 -15.18
C ASP A 65 -0.13 -6.17 -16.13
N ARG A 66 -0.27 -4.96 -15.61
CA ARG A 66 -0.60 -3.72 -16.33
C ARG A 66 0.18 -2.55 -15.74
N GLU A 67 0.26 -1.46 -16.50
CA GLU A 67 0.81 -0.21 -15.99
C GLU A 67 -0.05 0.32 -14.82
N ALA A 68 0.58 0.75 -13.73
CA ALA A 68 -0.12 1.16 -12.52
C ALA A 68 0.64 2.21 -11.71
N TRP A 69 -0.07 3.01 -10.93
CA TRP A 69 0.49 3.94 -9.96
C TRP A 69 0.79 3.21 -8.65
N VAL A 70 2.04 3.26 -8.20
CA VAL A 70 2.52 2.57 -7.00
C VAL A 70 2.90 3.58 -5.94
N TYR A 71 2.38 3.38 -4.73
CA TYR A 71 2.69 4.19 -3.57
C TYR A 71 3.12 3.29 -2.42
N ALA A 72 4.19 3.64 -1.71
CA ALA A 72 4.65 2.95 -0.52
C ALA A 72 4.84 3.96 0.61
N ILE A 73 4.30 3.66 1.79
CA ILE A 73 4.26 4.56 2.94
C ILE A 73 4.48 3.74 4.21
N SER A 74 5.15 4.29 5.22
CA SER A 74 5.16 3.72 6.56
C SER A 74 4.58 4.69 7.58
N PHE A 75 4.04 4.13 8.67
CA PHE A 75 3.48 4.85 9.81
C PHE A 75 4.05 4.27 11.09
N ASP A 76 4.60 5.13 11.94
CA ASP A 76 4.91 4.80 13.33
C ASP A 76 4.52 5.96 14.25
N MET A 77 4.19 5.68 15.51
CA MET A 77 3.73 6.72 16.46
C MET A 77 4.81 7.75 16.82
N THR A 78 6.08 7.41 16.62
CA THR A 78 7.21 8.27 17.02
C THR A 78 7.52 9.31 15.94
N ARG A 79 7.54 8.88 14.67
CA ARG A 79 7.92 9.70 13.50
C ARG A 79 6.72 10.17 12.68
N GLY A 80 5.57 9.52 12.84
CA GLY A 80 4.41 9.73 12.00
C GLY A 80 4.54 9.03 10.66
N SER A 81 4.07 9.68 9.60
CA SER A 81 4.04 9.12 8.24
C SER A 81 5.34 9.39 7.49
N ILE A 82 5.87 8.38 6.80
CA ILE A 82 7.06 8.46 5.95
C ILE A 82 6.71 7.98 4.54
N ALA A 83 6.94 8.81 3.54
CA ALA A 83 6.85 8.44 2.13
C ALA A 83 8.05 7.56 1.74
N LEU A 84 7.78 6.34 1.30
CA LEU A 84 8.78 5.37 0.86
C LEU A 84 8.93 5.39 -0.67
N LEU A 85 7.81 5.49 -1.40
CA LEU A 85 7.76 5.60 -2.86
C LEU A 85 6.44 6.28 -3.30
N PRO A 86 6.44 7.28 -4.20
CA PRO A 86 7.62 8.01 -4.65
C PRO A 86 8.20 8.80 -3.48
N SER A 87 9.54 8.90 -3.45
CA SER A 87 10.26 9.73 -2.49
C SER A 87 11.23 10.64 -3.23
N THR A 88 11.24 11.91 -2.88
CA THR A 88 12.10 12.91 -3.53
C THR A 88 13.59 12.80 -3.15
N GLN A 89 13.92 11.90 -2.22
CA GLN A 89 15.26 11.61 -1.71
C GLN A 89 15.76 10.21 -2.14
N LEU A 90 14.91 9.45 -2.85
CA LEU A 90 15.24 8.12 -3.34
C LEU A 90 15.87 8.21 -4.72
N HIS A 91 17.10 7.73 -4.82
CA HIS A 91 17.84 7.55 -6.07
C HIS A 91 18.04 6.06 -6.30
N SER A 92 17.15 5.45 -7.08
CA SER A 92 17.18 4.02 -7.41
C SER A 92 16.55 3.75 -8.77
N ASP A 93 16.62 2.49 -9.20
CA ASP A 93 15.87 1.95 -10.35
C ASP A 93 14.45 1.49 -10.00
N ALA A 94 13.92 1.87 -8.82
CA ALA A 94 12.53 1.63 -8.49
C ALA A 94 11.62 2.21 -9.59
N PRO A 95 10.46 1.58 -9.84
CA PRO A 95 9.57 2.04 -10.89
C PRO A 95 9.18 3.51 -10.66
N THR A 96 9.34 4.33 -11.70
CA THR A 96 8.75 5.67 -11.76
C THR A 96 7.25 5.52 -11.93
N ASN A 97 6.45 6.39 -11.32
CA ASN A 97 5.02 6.39 -11.58
C ASN A 97 4.70 7.04 -12.95
N PRO A 98 3.84 6.40 -13.77
CA PRO A 98 3.25 5.08 -13.57
C PRO A 98 4.26 3.93 -13.82
N ALA A 99 4.22 2.91 -12.98
CA ALA A 99 5.09 1.73 -13.03
C ALA A 99 4.71 0.83 -14.21
N SER A 100 5.71 0.39 -14.99
CA SER A 100 5.49 -0.51 -16.12
C SER A 100 5.05 -1.92 -15.68
N VAL A 101 4.55 -2.72 -16.63
CA VAL A 101 4.32 -4.16 -16.44
C VAL A 101 5.62 -4.86 -16.05
N GLY A 102 5.54 -5.86 -15.16
CA GLY A 102 6.66 -6.71 -14.79
C GLY A 102 6.86 -6.89 -13.29
N SER A 103 8.03 -7.42 -12.92
CA SER A 103 8.44 -7.60 -11.53
C SER A 103 9.36 -6.47 -11.10
N HIS A 104 8.99 -5.80 -10.02
CA HIS A 104 9.68 -4.65 -9.45
C HIS A 104 10.12 -4.98 -8.04
N ARG A 105 11.35 -4.59 -7.67
CA ARG A 105 11.78 -4.59 -6.28
C ARG A 105 11.65 -3.19 -5.73
N LEU A 106 11.05 -3.03 -4.56
CA LEU A 106 10.96 -1.74 -3.85
C LEU A 106 11.83 -1.79 -2.59
N PRO A 107 12.70 -0.80 -2.33
CA PRO A 107 12.92 0.45 -3.08
C PRO A 107 13.90 0.34 -4.28
N GLY A 108 14.12 -0.85 -4.81
CA GLY A 108 14.94 -1.07 -6.02
C GLY A 108 16.43 -1.21 -5.71
N ARG A 109 17.25 -0.74 -6.64
CA ARG A 109 18.72 -0.83 -6.65
C ARG A 109 19.35 0.52 -6.94
N HIS A 110 20.55 0.72 -6.43
CA HIS A 110 21.40 1.85 -6.79
C HIS A 110 22.86 1.38 -6.85
N LEU A 111 23.58 1.76 -7.91
CA LEU A 111 24.97 1.31 -8.15
C LEU A 111 25.12 -0.20 -7.98
N GLU A 112 24.24 -0.96 -8.66
CA GLU A 112 24.16 -2.43 -8.63
C GLU A 112 23.75 -3.07 -7.29
N ARG A 113 23.57 -2.29 -6.23
CA ARG A 113 23.21 -2.80 -4.89
C ARG A 113 21.71 -2.76 -4.66
N ASN A 114 21.18 -3.81 -4.04
CA ASN A 114 19.83 -3.82 -3.52
C ASN A 114 19.70 -2.83 -2.35
N LEU A 115 18.71 -1.95 -2.42
CA LEU A 115 18.37 -1.02 -1.36
C LEU A 115 17.29 -1.63 -0.46
N SER A 116 17.23 -1.20 0.80
CA SER A 116 16.20 -1.64 1.74
C SER A 116 15.74 -0.45 2.59
N TRP A 117 14.45 -0.40 2.89
CA TRP A 117 13.92 0.40 3.98
C TRP A 117 14.41 -0.17 5.32
N HIS A 118 14.33 0.63 6.39
CA HIS A 118 14.49 0.12 7.74
C HIS A 118 13.12 -0.07 8.39
N THR A 119 12.99 -1.10 9.23
CA THR A 119 11.76 -1.39 10.00
C THR A 119 11.39 -0.29 11.00
N GLY A 120 12.35 0.50 11.47
CA GLY A 120 12.12 1.53 12.47
C GLY A 120 13.42 2.01 13.13
N ASP A 121 13.35 3.18 13.76
CA ASP A 121 14.42 3.78 14.60
C ASP A 121 13.96 3.87 16.06
N ALA A 122 12.67 3.62 16.29
CA ALA A 122 12.00 3.70 17.58
C ALA A 122 11.26 2.40 17.86
N GLN A 123 11.04 2.13 19.15
CA GLN A 123 10.28 0.96 19.59
C GLN A 123 8.78 1.17 19.36
N GLY A 124 8.07 0.11 18.99
CA GLY A 124 6.62 0.12 18.86
C GLY A 124 6.12 -0.52 17.56
N LEU A 125 4.83 -0.34 17.31
CA LEU A 125 4.19 -0.82 16.09
C LEU A 125 4.56 0.08 14.91
N VAL A 126 5.03 -0.54 13.83
CA VAL A 126 5.26 0.13 12.54
C VAL A 126 4.41 -0.56 11.49
N THR A 127 3.69 0.25 10.72
CA THR A 127 2.81 -0.20 9.64
C THR A 127 3.39 0.24 8.30
N PHE A 128 3.63 -0.69 7.39
CA PHE A 128 4.09 -0.45 6.02
C PHE A 128 2.96 -0.75 5.06
N VAL A 129 2.62 0.20 4.19
CA VAL A 129 1.53 0.10 3.22
C VAL A 129 2.12 0.23 1.82
N VAL A 130 1.74 -0.66 0.91
CA VAL A 130 1.91 -0.50 -0.54
C VAL A 130 0.53 -0.43 -1.19
N LEU A 131 0.29 0.64 -1.94
CA LEU A 131 -0.91 0.83 -2.75
C LEU A 131 -0.57 0.70 -4.23
N VAL A 132 -1.46 0.08 -4.98
CA VAL A 132 -1.40 -0.01 -6.44
C VAL A 132 -2.74 0.46 -7.00
N SER A 133 -2.71 1.41 -7.93
CA SER A 133 -3.90 2.05 -8.49
C SER A 133 -3.82 2.12 -10.01
N ASP A 134 -4.95 2.01 -10.70
CA ASP A 134 -5.04 2.21 -12.15
C ASP A 134 -4.96 3.70 -12.56
N ARG A 135 -5.09 4.60 -11.59
CA ARG A 135 -5.03 6.05 -11.76
C ARG A 135 -4.17 6.73 -10.71
N GLN A 136 -3.72 7.94 -11.03
CA GLN A 136 -3.02 8.80 -10.08
C GLN A 136 -3.91 9.11 -8.88
N LEU A 137 -3.34 9.02 -7.67
CA LEU A 137 -4.00 9.37 -6.41
C LEU A 137 -3.51 10.76 -5.95
N SER A 138 -3.98 11.83 -6.59
CA SER A 138 -3.45 13.19 -6.41
C SER A 138 -3.47 13.67 -4.95
N ASP A 139 -4.56 13.39 -4.21
CA ASP A 139 -4.65 13.76 -2.79
C ASP A 139 -3.59 13.05 -1.94
N LEU A 140 -3.30 11.79 -2.27
CA LEU A 140 -2.24 11.02 -1.63
C LEU A 140 -0.86 11.60 -1.96
N GLU A 141 -0.60 11.95 -3.21
CA GLU A 141 0.69 12.54 -3.61
C GLU A 141 0.94 13.89 -2.92
N VAL A 142 -0.09 14.73 -2.80
CA VAL A 142 -0.01 16.00 -2.06
C VAL A 142 0.30 15.75 -0.58
N ALA A 143 -0.32 14.73 0.03
CA ALA A 143 -0.02 14.34 1.40
C ALA A 143 1.41 13.81 1.53
N MET A 144 1.84 12.91 0.64
CA MET A 144 3.18 12.31 0.63
C MET A 144 4.30 13.32 0.45
N ALA A 145 4.08 14.39 -0.33
CA ALA A 145 5.05 15.47 -0.49
C ALA A 145 5.36 16.20 0.83
N ARG A 146 4.45 16.15 1.80
CA ARG A 146 4.57 16.77 3.14
C ARG A 146 5.10 15.80 4.21
N MET A 147 5.21 14.52 3.89
CA MET A 147 5.74 13.49 4.79
C MET A 147 7.26 13.55 4.86
N GLN A 148 7.82 12.93 5.90
CA GLN A 148 9.23 12.56 5.87
C GLN A 148 9.50 11.67 4.64
N GLN A 149 10.69 11.77 4.07
CA GLN A 149 11.06 11.11 2.82
C GLN A 149 12.11 10.04 3.13
N MET A 150 11.89 8.81 2.72
CA MET A 150 12.88 7.74 2.83
C MET A 150 13.78 7.74 1.59
N GLY A 151 15.10 7.67 1.74
CA GLY A 151 15.99 7.74 0.59
C GLY A 151 17.48 7.55 0.88
N ASN A 152 18.31 7.79 -0.12
CA ASN A 152 19.77 7.64 -0.08
C ASN A 152 20.50 8.94 -0.46
N GLY A 153 19.80 10.08 -0.50
CA GLY A 153 20.36 11.37 -0.90
C GLY A 153 21.66 11.79 -0.21
N ALA A 154 21.80 11.59 1.12
CA ALA A 154 23.03 11.93 1.84
C ALA A 154 24.07 10.80 1.87
N PHE A 155 23.66 9.55 1.69
CA PHE A 155 24.52 8.37 1.82
C PHE A 155 24.25 7.35 0.70
N PRO A 156 24.58 7.67 -0.56
CA PRO A 156 24.23 6.84 -1.72
C PRO A 156 24.86 5.44 -1.70
N GLN A 157 25.94 5.25 -0.94
CA GLN A 157 26.67 3.98 -0.86
C GLN A 157 26.07 2.99 0.17
N ARG A 158 25.16 3.45 1.05
CA ARG A 158 24.54 2.60 2.07
C ARG A 158 23.38 1.80 1.47
N PRO A 159 23.28 0.49 1.75
CA PRO A 159 22.15 -0.31 1.29
C PRO A 159 20.86 0.01 2.06
N LEU A 160 20.98 0.45 3.30
CA LEU A 160 19.86 0.85 4.13
C LEU A 160 19.56 2.34 3.93
N LEU A 161 18.31 2.65 3.60
CA LEU A 161 17.84 4.02 3.38
C LEU A 161 17.73 4.79 4.69
N GLY A 162 17.92 6.11 4.63
CA GLY A 162 17.72 7.03 5.74
C GLY A 162 16.42 7.82 5.60
N THR A 163 15.97 8.40 6.70
CA THR A 163 14.79 9.28 6.74
C THR A 163 15.21 10.75 6.69
N TYR A 164 14.54 11.54 5.86
CA TYR A 164 14.81 12.97 5.65
C TYR A 164 13.56 13.81 5.85
N ALA A 165 13.74 15.09 6.21
CA ALA A 165 12.66 16.06 6.19
C ALA A 165 12.09 16.24 4.77
N PRO A 166 10.81 16.62 4.63
CA PRO A 166 10.25 16.99 3.33
C PRO A 166 11.02 18.17 2.73
N LYS A 167 11.07 18.23 1.38
CA LYS A 167 11.68 19.36 0.68
C LYS A 167 10.93 20.67 0.97
N GLY A 168 11.65 21.79 0.96
CA GLY A 168 11.07 23.12 1.09
C GLY A 168 10.81 23.61 2.52
N GLY A 169 11.38 22.94 3.54
CA GLY A 169 11.26 23.38 4.94
C GLY A 169 9.85 23.27 5.50
N MET A 170 8.98 22.48 4.87
CA MET A 170 7.65 22.19 5.40
C MET A 170 7.81 21.53 6.76
N THR A 171 7.18 22.10 7.79
CA THR A 171 7.09 21.46 9.10
C THR A 171 6.33 20.15 8.92
N VAL A 172 6.95 19.03 9.30
CA VAL A 172 6.26 17.73 9.39
C VAL A 172 5.08 17.94 10.32
N VAL A 173 3.86 18.02 9.77
CA VAL A 173 2.66 18.19 10.60
C VAL A 173 2.54 16.90 11.40
N PRO A 174 2.71 16.95 12.73
CA PRO A 174 2.74 15.78 13.55
C PRO A 174 1.29 15.44 13.93
N ASP A 175 0.43 15.18 12.95
CA ASP A 175 -0.73 14.36 13.27
C ASP A 175 -0.24 12.91 13.37
N ARG A 176 0.42 12.62 14.48
CA ARG A 176 1.07 11.33 14.77
C ARG A 176 0.05 10.21 14.99
N HIS A 177 -1.24 10.56 15.04
CA HIS A 177 -2.30 9.66 15.48
C HIS A 177 -3.22 9.21 14.36
N ALA A 178 -3.14 9.81 13.16
CA ALA A 178 -4.02 9.46 12.06
C ALA A 178 -3.30 9.40 10.70
N PRO A 179 -3.60 8.40 9.86
CA PRO A 179 -3.21 8.42 8.46
C PRO A 179 -3.71 9.70 7.76
N PRO A 180 -2.90 10.32 6.90
CA PRO A 180 -3.12 11.68 6.40
C PRO A 180 -4.22 11.81 5.33
N THR A 181 -4.79 10.70 4.87
CA THR A 181 -5.90 10.71 3.90
C THR A 181 -6.98 9.73 4.33
N GLU A 182 -8.22 9.93 3.87
CA GLU A 182 -9.33 8.99 4.09
C GLU A 182 -9.00 7.60 3.54
N LEU A 183 -8.43 7.53 2.34
CA LEU A 183 -7.98 6.26 1.74
C LEU A 183 -7.02 5.50 2.67
N LEU A 184 -6.02 6.17 3.25
CA LEU A 184 -5.09 5.50 4.15
C LEU A 184 -5.74 5.11 5.49
N ARG A 185 -6.75 5.86 5.95
CA ARG A 185 -7.55 5.45 7.10
C ARG A 185 -8.34 4.18 6.80
N ASP A 186 -8.97 4.09 5.63
CA ASP A 186 -9.68 2.91 5.16
C ASP A 186 -8.75 1.70 5.04
N VAL A 187 -7.59 1.89 4.41
CA VAL A 187 -6.56 0.84 4.26
C VAL A 187 -6.10 0.33 5.62
N CYS A 188 -5.84 1.22 6.58
CA CYS A 188 -5.45 0.83 7.94
C CYS A 188 -6.61 0.17 8.71
N ALA A 189 -7.86 0.50 8.40
CA ALA A 189 -9.06 -0.04 9.04
C ALA A 189 -9.51 -1.41 8.49
N LEU A 190 -9.22 -1.71 7.22
CA LEU A 190 -9.57 -2.98 6.55
C LEU A 190 -9.00 -4.22 7.24
N GLN A 191 -8.05 -4.04 8.15
CA GLN A 191 -7.13 -5.08 8.56
C GLN A 191 -7.46 -5.70 9.91
N ARG A 192 -8.74 -6.03 10.10
CA ARG A 192 -9.12 -6.94 11.17
C ARG A 192 -8.69 -8.37 10.80
N PHE A 193 -7.39 -8.62 11.00
CA PHE A 193 -6.70 -9.86 11.39
C PHE A 193 -6.38 -11.00 10.39
N GLU A 194 -6.94 -11.09 9.19
CA GLU A 194 -6.78 -12.34 8.40
C GLU A 194 -5.83 -12.29 7.19
N HIS A 195 -5.33 -11.11 6.81
CA HIS A 195 -4.84 -10.90 5.43
C HIS A 195 -3.58 -10.05 5.28
N ASP A 196 -2.83 -9.84 6.36
CA ASP A 196 -1.60 -9.03 6.33
C ASP A 196 -0.57 -9.63 5.34
N GLY A 197 0.08 -8.75 4.58
CA GLY A 197 1.09 -9.10 3.57
C GLY A 197 0.55 -9.45 2.18
N GLU A 198 -0.75 -9.73 2.03
CA GLU A 198 -1.38 -9.95 0.72
C GLU A 198 -1.93 -8.65 0.12
N MET A 199 -2.28 -8.66 -1.17
CA MET A 199 -2.82 -7.52 -1.89
C MET A 199 -4.35 -7.63 -2.00
N HIS A 200 -5.07 -6.60 -1.58
CA HIS A 200 -6.54 -6.57 -1.51
C HIS A 200 -7.10 -5.35 -2.20
N GLU A 201 -8.20 -5.50 -2.95
CA GLU A 201 -8.92 -4.34 -3.47
C GLU A 201 -9.62 -3.61 -2.32
N VAL A 202 -9.28 -2.32 -2.15
CA VAL A 202 -9.85 -1.46 -1.11
C VAL A 202 -11.02 -0.69 -1.65
N ARG A 203 -10.84 -0.05 -2.81
CA ARG A 203 -11.85 0.83 -3.43
C ARG A 203 -11.47 1.18 -4.86
N ASP A 204 -12.45 1.15 -5.77
CA ASP A 204 -12.35 1.72 -7.12
C ASP A 204 -11.05 1.35 -7.87
N GLY A 205 -10.66 0.06 -7.87
CA GLY A 205 -9.43 -0.39 -8.53
C GLY A 205 -8.13 -0.13 -7.77
N VAL A 206 -8.19 0.51 -6.60
CA VAL A 206 -7.06 0.65 -5.67
C VAL A 206 -6.90 -0.63 -4.88
N HIS A 207 -5.72 -1.22 -5.00
CA HIS A 207 -5.30 -2.38 -4.24
C HIS A 207 -4.30 -1.95 -3.16
N ALA A 208 -4.34 -2.60 -2.01
CA ALA A 208 -3.44 -2.34 -0.90
C ALA A 208 -2.88 -3.63 -0.33
N SER A 209 -1.61 -3.56 0.08
CA SER A 209 -0.99 -4.55 0.94
C SER A 209 -0.37 -3.85 2.13
N VAL A 210 -0.50 -4.45 3.31
CA VAL A 210 0.05 -3.88 4.53
C VAL A 210 0.82 -4.93 5.30
N LEU A 211 1.97 -4.53 5.83
CA LEU A 211 2.79 -5.29 6.73
C LEU A 211 2.92 -4.55 8.05
N ARG A 212 2.58 -5.20 9.16
CA ARG A 212 2.80 -4.69 10.51
C ARG A 212 3.92 -5.41 11.20
N LEU A 213 4.77 -4.65 11.88
CA LEU A 213 5.92 -5.16 12.61
C LEU A 213 5.98 -4.51 14.00
N GLU A 214 6.37 -5.28 15.01
CA GLU A 214 6.72 -4.73 16.33
C GLU A 214 8.23 -4.55 16.40
N VAL A 215 8.67 -3.30 16.44
CA VAL A 215 10.08 -2.95 16.52
C VAL A 215 10.51 -2.86 17.99
N GLY A 216 11.55 -3.60 18.36
CA GLY A 216 12.23 -3.47 19.66
C GLY A 216 11.37 -3.82 20.88
N GLY A 217 10.41 -4.73 20.73
CA GLY A 217 9.57 -5.20 21.84
C GLY A 217 10.39 -5.98 22.89
N ARG A 218 10.07 -5.80 24.18
CA ARG A 218 10.56 -6.70 25.23
C ARG A 218 10.05 -8.13 24.96
N PRO A 219 10.85 -9.18 25.21
CA PRO A 219 10.43 -10.56 24.98
C PRO A 219 9.15 -10.93 25.74
N ASP A 220 8.89 -10.29 26.90
CA ASP A 220 7.76 -10.56 27.78
C ASP A 220 6.50 -9.70 27.54
N SER A 221 6.43 -8.96 26.43
CA SER A 221 5.20 -8.21 26.10
C SER A 221 4.09 -9.17 25.65
N ALA A 222 2.84 -8.85 26.04
CA ALA A 222 1.64 -9.54 25.54
C ALA A 222 1.69 -9.68 24.01
N PRO A 223 1.10 -10.75 23.42
CA PRO A 223 1.16 -11.00 21.98
C PRO A 223 0.84 -9.74 21.19
N LEU A 224 1.65 -9.46 20.15
CA LEU A 224 1.54 -8.23 19.38
C LEU A 224 0.11 -7.99 18.90
N GLU A 225 -0.54 -9.04 18.42
CA GLU A 225 -1.94 -9.01 17.98
C GLU A 225 -2.88 -8.42 19.04
N THR A 226 -2.73 -8.83 20.31
CA THR A 226 -3.55 -8.33 21.43
C THR A 226 -3.30 -6.85 21.69
N ARG A 227 -2.05 -6.40 21.56
CA ARG A 227 -1.68 -5.00 21.77
C ARG A 227 -2.13 -4.11 20.61
N VAL A 228 -1.88 -4.53 19.37
CA VAL A 228 -2.34 -3.84 18.17
C VAL A 228 -3.86 -3.69 18.20
N ARG A 229 -4.59 -4.74 18.60
CA ARG A 229 -6.05 -4.68 18.77
C ARG A 229 -6.44 -3.59 19.78
N ALA A 230 -5.86 -3.64 20.99
CA ALA A 230 -6.19 -2.67 22.04
C ALA A 230 -5.81 -1.23 21.67
N GLU A 231 -4.75 -1.03 20.88
CA GLU A 231 -4.27 0.28 20.43
C GLU A 231 -5.13 0.82 19.29
N LEU A 232 -5.45 0.01 18.27
CA LEU A 232 -6.40 0.36 17.21
C LEU A 232 -7.79 0.67 17.77
N GLU A 233 -8.28 -0.11 18.74
CA GLU A 233 -9.56 0.16 19.40
C GLU A 233 -9.55 1.47 20.19
N ARG A 234 -8.43 1.79 20.83
CA ARG A 234 -8.27 3.05 21.58
C ARG A 234 -8.22 4.27 20.64
N ASP A 235 -7.46 4.17 19.56
CA ASP A 235 -7.14 5.33 18.71
C ASP A 235 -8.16 5.54 17.59
N LEU A 236 -8.73 4.46 17.03
CA LEU A 236 -9.72 4.53 15.94
C LEU A 236 -11.15 4.32 16.42
N GLY A 237 -11.37 3.77 17.62
CA GLY A 237 -12.70 3.61 18.23
C GLY A 237 -13.54 4.90 18.27
N PRO A 238 -12.97 6.08 18.58
CA PRO A 238 -13.71 7.34 18.56
C PRO A 238 -14.07 7.82 17.16
N VAL A 239 -13.28 7.46 16.13
CA VAL A 239 -13.43 7.94 14.75
C VAL A 239 -14.52 7.19 14.00
N LEU A 240 -14.76 5.91 14.35
CA LEU A 240 -15.67 5.03 13.62
C LEU A 240 -17.14 5.08 14.10
N GLY A 241 -17.42 5.79 15.19
CA GLY A 241 -18.76 5.81 15.81
C GLY A 241 -19.13 4.44 16.38
N SER A 242 -19.54 4.38 17.65
CA SER A 242 -20.07 3.14 18.21
C SER A 242 -21.21 2.64 17.32
N PRO A 243 -21.22 1.37 16.86
CA PRO A 243 -22.32 0.84 16.09
C PRO A 243 -23.58 0.94 16.97
N THR A 244 -24.52 1.80 16.55
CA THR A 244 -25.82 1.90 17.20
C THR A 244 -26.47 0.52 17.09
N PRO A 245 -26.77 -0.18 18.19
CA PRO A 245 -27.39 -1.49 18.11
C PRO A 245 -28.73 -1.35 17.37
N PRO A 246 -29.07 -2.29 16.47
CA PRO A 246 -30.37 -2.28 15.81
C PRO A 246 -31.47 -2.36 16.87
N LYS A 247 -32.49 -1.51 16.73
CA LYS A 247 -33.72 -1.57 17.53
C LYS A 247 -34.57 -2.75 17.12
#